data_AF-A0A2T4PR37-F1
#
_entry.id   AF-A0A2T4PR37-F1
#
_cell.length_a   1.000
_cell.length_b   1.000
_cell.length_c   1.000
_cell.angle_alpha   90.00
_cell.angle_beta   90.00
_cell.angle_gamma   90.00
#
_symmetry.space_group_name_H-M   'P 1'
#
loop_
_entity.id
_entity.type
_entity.pdbx_description
1 polymer ?
#
loop_
_entity_poly.entity_id
_entity_poly.type
_entity_poly.pdbx_seq_one_letter_code
_entity_poly.pdbx_strand_id
1 'polypeptide(L)'
;MTQHNKIVKIAAQYGLNIQPETITLNDSGLDFQVAFAKDDHDKDWVLRIPRRSDVYQRTQSEKQTVDFLQEHVSFEVPKWKVHEADLIAYPKLTGVAAATIDPQIQNYVWEIEHKPVPDNFVNTLAEVLVDLHSIPEENITAQHIKTKSIQHIRNDFQQRMEKVKATYGVSEEIWNRWQQWIETDELWPEYATMIHGDLHPGHIMVDYDANVTGLIDWTEATHSDPSMDFMGHHRVFGEEGLEQLIAAYKSAGGHTWPRMKEHIIELNAVFPLFIAEFAIESGEFAYEKMAKKELGVEE
;
A
#
# COMPACT_ATOMS: atom_id res chain seq x y z
N MET A 1 23.48 -27.14 3.25
CA MET A 1 23.46 -25.99 2.32
C MET A 1 22.87 -24.83 3.09
N THR A 2 23.61 -23.73 3.27
CA THR A 2 23.11 -22.54 3.98
C THR A 2 21.95 -21.92 3.20
N GLN A 3 21.12 -21.13 3.87
CA GLN A 3 20.00 -20.42 3.24
C GLN A 3 20.48 -19.49 2.11
N HIS A 4 21.56 -18.73 2.34
CA HIS A 4 22.25 -17.94 1.31
C HIS A 4 22.61 -18.76 0.07
N ASN A 5 23.19 -19.97 0.23
CA ASN A 5 23.53 -20.83 -0.91
C ASN A 5 22.31 -21.31 -1.70
N LYS A 6 21.14 -21.45 -1.06
CA LYS A 6 19.90 -21.78 -1.77
C LYS A 6 19.44 -20.60 -2.62
N ILE A 7 19.46 -19.38 -2.07
CA ILE A 7 19.08 -18.15 -2.77
C ILE A 7 19.96 -17.95 -4.01
N VAL A 8 21.28 -18.04 -3.86
CA VAL A 8 22.24 -17.93 -4.97
C VAL A 8 21.96 -18.98 -6.06
N LYS A 9 21.68 -20.22 -5.66
CA LYS A 9 21.37 -21.29 -6.60
C LYS A 9 20.09 -21.04 -7.39
N ILE A 10 19.03 -20.55 -6.74
CA ILE A 10 17.75 -20.21 -7.40
C ILE A 10 17.97 -19.03 -8.35
N ALA A 11 18.60 -17.94 -7.89
CA ALA A 11 18.89 -16.77 -8.71
C ALA A 11 19.69 -17.11 -9.98
N ALA A 12 20.70 -17.98 -9.86
CA ALA A 12 21.53 -18.42 -10.98
C ALA A 12 20.74 -19.18 -12.07
N GLN A 13 19.63 -19.86 -11.73
CA GLN A 13 18.77 -20.53 -12.73
C GLN A 13 18.13 -19.54 -13.69
N TYR A 14 17.94 -18.31 -13.24
CA TYR A 14 17.34 -17.22 -14.01
C TYR A 14 18.38 -16.20 -14.51
N GLY A 15 19.67 -16.58 -14.51
CA GLY A 15 20.76 -15.75 -15.01
C GLY A 15 21.17 -14.60 -14.08
N LEU A 16 20.77 -14.64 -12.80
CA LEU A 16 21.18 -13.66 -11.79
C LEU A 16 22.31 -14.22 -10.92
N ASN A 17 23.53 -13.72 -11.13
CA ASN A 17 24.72 -14.10 -10.36
C ASN A 17 24.83 -13.23 -9.10
N ILE A 18 24.32 -13.73 -7.96
CA ILE A 18 24.31 -13.00 -6.70
C ILE A 18 25.58 -13.26 -5.87
N GLN A 19 26.18 -12.20 -5.31
CA GLN A 19 27.29 -12.25 -4.36
C GLN A 19 26.81 -12.77 -2.99
N PRO A 20 27.18 -14.00 -2.56
CA PRO A 20 26.61 -14.63 -1.36
C PRO A 20 26.81 -13.84 -0.06
N GLU A 21 27.94 -13.14 0.07
CA GLU A 21 28.34 -12.36 1.24
C GLU A 21 27.55 -11.05 1.43
N THR A 22 26.86 -10.60 0.38
CA THR A 22 26.05 -9.37 0.42
C THR A 22 24.60 -9.63 0.81
N ILE A 23 24.19 -10.91 0.89
CA ILE A 23 22.81 -11.26 1.13
C ILE A 23 22.40 -10.87 2.55
N THR A 24 21.38 -10.03 2.63
CA THR A 24 20.69 -9.66 3.86
C THR A 24 19.25 -10.11 3.76
N LEU A 25 18.79 -10.88 4.76
CA LEU A 25 17.43 -11.41 4.78
C LEU A 25 16.49 -10.47 5.53
N ASN A 26 15.31 -10.25 4.97
CA ASN A 26 14.17 -9.67 5.65
C ASN A 26 13.04 -10.72 5.69
N ASP A 27 12.82 -11.27 6.89
CA ASP A 27 11.89 -12.39 7.12
C ASP A 27 10.55 -11.92 7.72
N SER A 28 10.22 -10.63 7.62
CA SER A 28 8.99 -10.05 8.19
C SER A 28 7.70 -10.43 7.46
N GLY A 29 7.79 -10.78 6.16
CA GLY A 29 6.63 -11.09 5.33
C GLY A 29 6.06 -12.50 5.51
N LEU A 30 4.73 -12.62 5.50
CA LEU A 30 4.01 -13.90 5.60
C LEU A 30 4.04 -14.71 4.30
N ASP A 31 3.97 -14.03 3.15
CA ASP A 31 3.88 -14.69 1.84
C ASP A 31 5.24 -14.92 1.17
N PHE A 32 6.20 -14.02 1.41
CA PHE A 32 7.53 -14.07 0.83
C PHE A 32 8.60 -14.00 1.91
N GLN A 33 9.69 -14.71 1.66
CA GLN A 33 10.98 -14.33 2.21
C GLN A 33 11.64 -13.32 1.28
N VAL A 34 12.02 -12.16 1.82
CA VAL A 34 12.69 -11.12 1.06
C VAL A 34 14.19 -11.18 1.34
N ALA A 35 14.99 -11.06 0.29
CA ALA A 35 16.44 -10.93 0.39
C ALA A 35 16.92 -9.74 -0.42
N PHE A 36 17.81 -8.94 0.17
CA PHE A 36 18.56 -7.91 -0.52
C PHE A 36 19.95 -8.44 -0.80
N ALA A 37 20.46 -8.24 -2.02
CA ALA A 37 21.78 -8.70 -2.39
C ALA A 37 22.33 -7.92 -3.58
N LYS A 38 23.64 -8.00 -3.82
CA LYS A 38 24.29 -7.47 -5.01
C LYS A 38 24.56 -8.57 -6.03
N ASP A 39 24.48 -8.21 -7.31
CA ASP A 39 24.99 -9.07 -8.39
C ASP A 39 26.51 -8.90 -8.60
N ASP A 40 27.09 -9.66 -9.52
CA ASP A 40 28.50 -9.60 -9.92
C ASP A 40 28.94 -8.27 -10.56
N HIS A 41 28.00 -7.36 -10.81
CA HIS A 41 28.24 -5.99 -11.30
C HIS A 41 27.96 -4.93 -10.22
N ASP A 42 27.89 -5.34 -8.95
CA ASP A 42 27.62 -4.50 -7.76
C ASP A 42 26.25 -3.80 -7.78
N LYS A 43 25.30 -4.26 -8.60
CA LYS A 43 23.94 -3.72 -8.62
C LYS A 43 23.10 -4.35 -7.51
N ASP A 44 22.36 -3.53 -6.77
CA ASP A 44 21.45 -3.99 -5.72
C ASP A 44 20.16 -4.59 -6.29
N TRP A 45 19.74 -5.72 -5.71
CA TRP A 45 18.57 -6.49 -6.09
C TRP A 45 17.69 -6.79 -4.88
N VAL A 46 16.38 -6.87 -5.14
CA VAL A 46 15.39 -7.46 -4.24
C VAL A 46 14.98 -8.82 -4.81
N LEU A 47 15.04 -9.84 -3.96
CA LEU A 47 14.63 -11.21 -4.27
C LEU A 47 13.48 -11.58 -3.33
N ARG A 48 12.31 -11.85 -3.90
CA ARG A 48 11.12 -12.34 -3.20
C ARG A 48 10.98 -13.84 -3.49
N ILE A 49 11.17 -14.65 -2.47
CA ILE A 49 11.09 -16.11 -2.55
C ILE A 49 9.73 -16.53 -1.96
N PRO A 50 8.80 -17.06 -2.75
CA PRO A 50 7.49 -17.47 -2.25
C PRO A 50 7.63 -18.54 -1.18
N ARG A 51 6.94 -18.37 -0.04
CA ARG A 51 6.91 -19.40 1.02
C ARG A 51 5.97 -20.56 0.70
N ARG A 52 5.01 -20.34 -0.20
CA ARG A 52 3.97 -21.29 -0.62
C ARG A 52 3.70 -21.17 -2.13
N SER A 53 3.22 -22.25 -2.74
CA SER A 53 2.97 -22.28 -4.19
C SER A 53 1.74 -21.48 -4.64
N ASP A 54 0.76 -21.28 -3.76
CA ASP A 54 -0.44 -20.48 -4.05
C ASP A 54 -0.15 -18.98 -4.08
N VAL A 55 0.90 -18.54 -3.38
CA VAL A 55 1.34 -17.13 -3.36
C VAL A 55 1.71 -16.66 -4.76
N TYR A 56 2.45 -17.46 -5.54
CA TYR A 56 2.83 -17.08 -6.90
C TYR A 56 1.62 -16.76 -7.78
N GLN A 57 0.54 -17.54 -7.69
CA GLN A 57 -0.66 -17.30 -8.50
C GLN A 57 -1.31 -15.94 -8.19
N ARG A 58 -1.21 -15.47 -6.96
CA ARG A 58 -1.73 -14.16 -6.53
C ARG A 58 -0.87 -13.00 -7.03
N THR A 59 0.40 -13.22 -7.35
CA THR A 59 1.30 -12.16 -7.86
C THR A 59 1.07 -11.79 -9.32
N GLN A 60 0.23 -12.52 -10.06
CA GLN A 60 -0.01 -12.24 -11.47
C GLN A 60 -0.69 -10.88 -11.69
N SER A 61 -1.61 -10.49 -10.79
CA SER A 61 -2.24 -9.16 -10.81
C SER A 61 -1.18 -8.10 -10.52
N GLU A 62 -0.44 -8.23 -9.42
CA GLU A 62 0.63 -7.29 -9.05
C GLU A 62 1.64 -7.11 -10.19
N LYS A 63 2.06 -8.20 -10.87
CA LYS A 63 2.94 -8.13 -12.04
C LYS A 63 2.36 -7.29 -13.17
N GLN A 64 1.10 -7.52 -13.52
CA GLN A 64 0.42 -6.75 -14.57
C GLN A 64 0.35 -5.26 -14.19
N THR A 65 0.11 -4.96 -12.92
CA THR A 65 0.07 -3.60 -12.40
C THR A 65 1.45 -2.93 -12.50
N VAL A 66 2.51 -3.54 -11.99
CA VAL A 66 3.84 -2.91 -12.00
C VAL A 66 4.42 -2.75 -13.41
N ASP A 67 4.07 -3.64 -14.35
CA ASP A 67 4.42 -3.49 -15.76
C ASP A 67 3.69 -2.31 -16.39
N PHE A 68 2.38 -2.19 -16.13
CA PHE A 68 1.57 -1.08 -16.58
C PHE A 68 2.11 0.24 -16.03
N LEU A 69 2.32 0.35 -14.71
CA LEU A 69 2.76 1.59 -14.08
C LEU A 69 4.13 2.05 -14.57
N GLN A 70 5.08 1.14 -14.82
CA GLN A 70 6.38 1.48 -15.40
C GLN A 70 6.32 2.30 -16.70
N GLU A 71 5.22 2.22 -17.44
CA GLU A 71 5.02 2.95 -18.69
C GLU A 71 4.19 4.23 -18.51
N HIS A 72 3.58 4.43 -17.34
CA HIS A 72 2.55 5.45 -17.09
C HIS A 72 2.87 6.41 -15.95
N VAL A 73 3.92 6.17 -15.16
CA VAL A 73 4.35 7.06 -14.07
C VAL A 73 5.82 7.45 -14.20
N SER A 74 6.19 8.54 -13.55
CA SER A 74 7.51 9.17 -13.58
C SER A 74 8.41 8.80 -12.38
N PHE A 75 7.83 8.26 -11.31
CA PHE A 75 8.54 7.78 -10.13
C PHE A 75 8.92 6.29 -10.27
N GLU A 76 9.79 5.79 -9.40
CA GLU A 76 10.24 4.40 -9.50
C GLU A 76 9.17 3.39 -9.04
N VAL A 77 8.99 2.35 -9.85
CA VAL A 77 8.12 1.19 -9.59
C VAL A 77 8.94 -0.09 -9.78
N PRO A 78 8.75 -1.15 -8.98
CA PRO A 78 9.45 -2.41 -9.13
C PRO A 78 9.44 -2.98 -10.55
N LYS A 79 10.64 -3.14 -11.14
CA LYS A 79 10.81 -3.76 -12.46
C LYS A 79 11.15 -5.22 -12.36
N TRP A 80 10.13 -6.08 -12.30
CA TRP A 80 10.28 -7.52 -12.17
C TRP A 80 10.95 -8.11 -13.41
N LYS A 81 12.24 -8.43 -13.27
CA LYS A 81 13.06 -9.08 -14.30
C LYS A 81 12.89 -10.59 -14.28
N VAL A 82 12.61 -11.14 -13.09
CA VAL A 82 12.22 -12.53 -12.90
C VAL A 82 10.85 -12.55 -12.23
N HIS A 83 9.94 -13.36 -12.76
CA HIS A 83 8.60 -13.58 -12.21
C HIS A 83 8.23 -15.06 -12.39
N GLU A 84 8.81 -15.90 -11.54
CA GLU A 84 8.72 -17.35 -11.62
C GLU A 84 8.28 -17.95 -10.27
N ALA A 85 7.82 -19.20 -10.29
CA ALA A 85 7.16 -19.82 -9.15
C ALA A 85 8.02 -19.94 -7.86
N ASP A 86 9.34 -19.89 -7.99
CA ASP A 86 10.30 -19.96 -6.89
C ASP A 86 11.14 -18.68 -6.71
N LEU A 87 11.01 -17.70 -7.61
CA LEU A 87 11.70 -16.42 -7.51
C LEU A 87 10.97 -15.29 -8.24
N ILE A 88 10.78 -14.19 -7.54
CA ILE A 88 10.53 -12.88 -8.12
C ILE A 88 11.74 -12.01 -7.83
N ALA A 89 12.30 -11.35 -8.84
CA ALA A 89 13.49 -10.52 -8.66
C ALA A 89 13.44 -9.24 -9.50
N TYR A 90 13.84 -8.14 -8.87
CA TYR A 90 13.93 -6.83 -9.51
C TYR A 90 15.10 -6.02 -8.94
N PRO A 91 15.69 -5.11 -9.72
CA PRO A 91 16.62 -4.11 -9.22
C PRO A 91 16.00 -3.36 -8.04
N LYS A 92 16.78 -3.18 -6.96
CA LYS A 92 16.33 -2.38 -5.83
C LYS A 92 16.07 -0.94 -6.31
N LEU A 93 14.96 -0.36 -5.85
CA LEU A 93 14.64 1.05 -6.08
C LEU A 93 15.67 1.95 -5.38
N THR A 94 15.83 3.15 -5.89
CA THR A 94 16.64 4.21 -5.30
C THR A 94 16.10 4.57 -3.92
N GLY A 95 16.99 4.63 -2.93
CA GLY A 95 16.65 5.03 -1.57
C GLY A 95 16.33 3.86 -0.62
N VAL A 96 15.61 4.19 0.45
CA VAL A 96 15.15 3.28 1.50
C VAL A 96 13.69 3.53 1.81
N ALA A 97 12.98 2.56 2.41
CA ALA A 97 11.63 2.83 2.89
C ALA A 97 11.68 3.93 3.98
N ALA A 98 10.74 4.88 3.96
CA ALA A 98 10.72 5.99 4.91
C ALA A 98 10.66 5.51 6.38
N ALA A 99 9.97 4.40 6.62
CA ALA A 99 10.06 3.67 7.87
C ALA A 99 9.80 2.17 7.67
N THR A 100 10.22 1.35 8.63
CA THR A 100 9.88 -0.08 8.67
C THR A 100 9.12 -0.39 9.96
N ILE A 101 8.20 -1.35 9.94
CA ILE A 101 7.52 -1.79 11.16
C ILE A 101 8.44 -2.76 11.89
N ASP A 102 8.74 -2.47 13.15
CA ASP A 102 9.39 -3.42 14.05
C ASP A 102 8.30 -4.16 14.87
N PRO A 103 8.11 -5.48 14.65
CA PRO A 103 7.09 -6.26 15.35
C PRO A 103 7.29 -6.33 16.87
N GLN A 104 8.51 -6.14 17.38
CA GLN A 104 8.81 -6.25 18.81
C GLN A 104 8.29 -5.04 19.58
N ILE A 105 8.41 -3.84 18.99
CA ILE A 105 7.92 -2.59 19.59
C ILE A 105 6.56 -2.17 19.03
N GLN A 106 6.05 -2.89 18.03
CA GLN A 106 4.79 -2.63 17.34
C GLN A 106 4.68 -1.17 16.84
N ASN A 107 5.78 -0.65 16.31
CA ASN A 107 5.87 0.75 15.87
C ASN A 107 6.83 0.88 14.68
N TYR A 108 6.77 2.04 14.03
CA TYR A 108 7.68 2.41 12.96
C TYR A 108 9.08 2.74 13.50
N VAL A 109 10.09 2.16 12.87
CA VAL A 109 11.49 2.57 12.90
C VAL A 109 11.72 3.43 11.66
N TRP A 110 11.91 4.72 11.89
CA TRP A 110 12.03 5.73 10.83
C TRP A 110 13.47 5.85 10.33
N GLU A 111 13.62 5.92 9.01
CA GLU A 111 14.90 6.21 8.34
C GLU A 111 15.12 7.73 8.14
N ILE A 112 14.06 8.52 8.32
CA ILE A 112 14.08 9.99 8.19
C ILE A 112 13.60 10.67 9.49
N GLU A 113 14.06 11.90 9.71
CA GLU A 113 13.38 12.78 10.67
C GLU A 113 11.95 13.02 10.18
N HIS A 114 10.96 12.76 11.03
CA HIS A 114 9.55 12.70 10.63
C HIS A 114 8.64 13.57 11.50
N LYS A 115 9.22 14.26 12.51
CA LYS A 115 8.51 15.17 13.42
C LYS A 115 9.34 16.46 13.60
N PRO A 116 8.95 17.57 12.94
CA PRO A 116 7.82 17.70 12.00
C PRO A 116 8.02 16.89 10.71
N VAL A 117 6.95 16.69 9.94
CA VAL A 117 7.04 16.01 8.63
C VAL A 117 7.91 16.87 7.70
N PRO A 118 8.92 16.31 7.01
CA PRO A 118 9.75 17.11 6.11
C PRO A 118 8.96 17.65 4.92
N ASP A 119 9.16 18.93 4.59
CA ASP A 119 8.51 19.57 3.45
C ASP A 119 8.81 18.83 2.13
N ASN A 120 10.06 18.38 1.95
CA ASN A 120 10.48 17.59 0.79
C ASN A 120 9.64 16.31 0.65
N PHE A 121 9.44 15.58 1.74
CA PHE A 121 8.63 14.37 1.76
C PHE A 121 7.19 14.66 1.36
N VAL A 122 6.57 15.68 1.96
CA VAL A 122 5.18 16.06 1.67
C VAL A 122 5.01 16.49 0.21
N ASN A 123 5.90 17.34 -0.30
CA ASN A 123 5.82 17.88 -1.66
C ASN A 123 6.04 16.79 -2.72
N THR A 124 7.05 15.94 -2.55
CA THR A 124 7.35 14.88 -3.52
C THR A 124 6.36 13.72 -3.43
N LEU A 125 5.84 13.40 -2.24
CA LEU A 125 4.71 12.47 -2.11
C LEU A 125 3.48 13.00 -2.84
N ALA A 126 3.17 14.29 -2.70
CA ALA A 126 2.08 14.92 -3.43
C ALA A 126 2.27 14.83 -4.95
N GLU A 127 3.47 15.10 -5.47
CA GLU A 127 3.79 14.96 -6.90
C GLU A 127 3.59 13.52 -7.40
N VAL A 128 4.08 12.54 -6.64
CA VAL A 128 3.90 11.10 -6.93
C VAL A 128 2.42 10.71 -6.95
N LEU A 129 1.64 11.18 -5.99
CA LEU A 129 0.20 10.93 -5.95
C LEU A 129 -0.52 11.59 -7.12
N VAL A 130 -0.17 12.83 -7.49
CA VAL A 130 -0.75 13.49 -8.66
C VAL A 130 -0.46 12.71 -9.93
N ASP A 131 0.79 12.26 -10.10
CA ASP A 131 1.20 11.48 -11.26
C ASP A 131 0.41 10.16 -11.38
N LEU A 132 0.28 9.41 -10.27
CA LEU A 132 -0.52 8.18 -10.20
C LEU A 132 -2.02 8.44 -10.46
N HIS A 133 -2.60 9.42 -9.76
CA HIS A 133 -4.03 9.70 -9.81
C HIS A 133 -4.47 10.34 -11.14
N SER A 134 -3.53 10.89 -11.91
CA SER A 134 -3.80 11.53 -13.20
C SER A 134 -3.74 10.56 -14.39
N ILE A 135 -3.44 9.27 -14.16
CA ILE A 135 -3.47 8.25 -15.22
C ILE A 135 -4.90 8.18 -15.79
N PRO A 136 -5.10 8.46 -17.10
CA PRO A 136 -6.42 8.44 -17.72
C PRO A 136 -7.06 7.05 -17.65
N GLU A 137 -8.37 6.99 -17.39
CA GLU A 137 -9.11 5.72 -17.27
C GLU A 137 -8.96 4.85 -18.51
N GLU A 138 -8.96 5.45 -19.69
CA GLU A 138 -8.80 4.78 -20.98
C GLU A 138 -7.44 4.10 -21.17
N ASN A 139 -6.42 4.49 -20.39
CA ASN A 139 -5.09 3.91 -20.46
C ASN A 139 -4.94 2.68 -19.52
N ILE A 140 -5.88 2.45 -18.61
CA ILE A 140 -5.82 1.33 -17.67
C ILE A 140 -6.04 0.01 -18.41
N THR A 141 -4.94 -0.64 -18.77
CA THR A 141 -4.93 -1.89 -19.56
C THR A 141 -4.77 -3.15 -18.71
N ALA A 142 -4.43 -3.00 -17.42
CA ALA A 142 -4.32 -4.12 -16.48
C ALA A 142 -5.71 -4.78 -16.29
N GLN A 143 -5.90 -5.96 -16.88
CA GLN A 143 -7.22 -6.61 -17.01
C GLN A 143 -7.94 -6.88 -15.68
N HIS A 144 -7.20 -7.04 -14.59
CA HIS A 144 -7.77 -7.29 -13.27
C HIS A 144 -8.27 -5.99 -12.60
N ILE A 145 -7.78 -4.83 -13.02
CA ILE A 145 -8.21 -3.53 -12.53
C ILE A 145 -9.45 -3.09 -13.30
N LYS A 146 -10.58 -3.09 -12.60
CA LYS A 146 -11.85 -2.63 -13.17
C LYS A 146 -12.07 -1.17 -12.80
N THR A 147 -12.34 -0.33 -13.79
CA THR A 147 -12.80 1.03 -13.53
C THR A 147 -14.16 1.01 -12.85
N LYS A 148 -14.31 1.88 -11.85
CA LYS A 148 -15.47 1.95 -10.96
C LYS A 148 -15.85 3.42 -10.78
N SER A 149 -17.15 3.72 -10.79
CA SER A 149 -17.63 5.02 -10.37
C SER A 149 -17.61 5.15 -8.85
N ILE A 150 -17.56 6.38 -8.33
CA ILE A 150 -17.66 6.63 -6.89
C ILE A 150 -18.97 6.09 -6.31
N GLN A 151 -20.09 6.17 -7.06
CA GLN A 151 -21.35 5.56 -6.61
C GLN A 151 -21.23 4.04 -6.41
N HIS A 152 -20.50 3.35 -7.28
CA HIS A 152 -20.27 1.92 -7.11
C HIS A 152 -19.39 1.63 -5.89
N ILE A 153 -18.32 2.41 -5.68
CA ILE A 153 -17.42 2.28 -4.53
C ILE A 153 -18.17 2.55 -3.21
N ARG A 154 -19.00 3.59 -3.17
CA ARG A 154 -19.87 3.91 -2.03
C ARG A 154 -20.86 2.78 -1.72
N ASN A 155 -21.48 2.20 -2.74
CA ASN A 155 -22.36 1.04 -2.57
C ASN A 155 -21.61 -0.22 -2.10
N ASP A 156 -20.37 -0.43 -2.56
CA ASP A 156 -19.50 -1.53 -2.11
C ASP A 156 -19.18 -1.39 -0.62
N PHE A 157 -18.80 -0.19 -0.15
CA PHE A 157 -18.62 0.07 1.27
C PHE A 157 -19.88 -0.23 2.09
N GLN A 158 -21.06 0.19 1.63
CA GLN A 158 -22.31 -0.11 2.33
C GLN A 158 -22.55 -1.62 2.46
N GLN A 159 -22.34 -2.39 1.39
CA GLN A 159 -22.52 -3.86 1.40
C GLN A 159 -21.51 -4.53 2.34
N ARG A 160 -20.25 -4.09 2.32
CA ARG A 160 -19.18 -4.60 3.18
C ARG A 160 -19.47 -4.31 4.65
N MET A 161 -19.92 -3.09 4.97
CA MET A 161 -20.37 -2.69 6.31
C MET A 161 -21.53 -3.57 6.82
N GLU A 162 -22.54 -3.81 6.00
CA GLU A 162 -23.67 -4.68 6.35
C GLU A 162 -23.22 -6.13 6.60
N LYS A 163 -22.31 -6.67 5.78
CA LYS A 163 -21.74 -8.01 5.96
C LYS A 163 -20.98 -8.11 7.28
N VAL A 164 -20.12 -7.14 7.60
CA VAL A 164 -19.37 -7.12 8.87
C VAL A 164 -20.34 -7.01 10.06
N LYS A 165 -21.33 -6.13 9.98
CA LYS A 165 -22.36 -6.01 11.03
C LYS A 165 -23.15 -7.31 11.23
N ALA A 166 -23.49 -8.02 10.16
CA ALA A 166 -24.17 -9.32 10.26
C ALA A 166 -23.27 -10.41 10.87
N THR A 167 -21.96 -10.31 10.71
CA THR A 167 -20.99 -11.33 11.15
C THR A 167 -20.55 -11.14 12.59
N TYR A 168 -20.14 -9.91 12.96
CA TYR A 168 -19.55 -9.61 14.27
C TYR A 168 -20.38 -8.63 15.11
N GLY A 169 -21.37 -7.95 14.50
CA GLY A 169 -21.99 -6.77 15.10
C GLY A 169 -21.12 -5.52 14.94
N VAL A 170 -21.73 -4.36 15.19
CA VAL A 170 -21.06 -3.05 15.26
C VAL A 170 -21.82 -2.24 16.31
N SER A 171 -21.11 -1.50 17.16
CA SER A 171 -21.76 -0.59 18.12
C SER A 171 -22.65 0.43 17.40
N GLU A 172 -23.73 0.86 18.05
CA GLU A 172 -24.66 1.83 17.44
C GLU A 172 -23.95 3.15 17.09
N GLU A 173 -23.01 3.60 17.92
CA GLU A 173 -22.23 4.82 17.68
C GLU A 173 -21.40 4.73 16.40
N ILE A 174 -20.61 3.66 16.25
CA ILE A 174 -19.78 3.44 15.05
C ILE A 174 -20.66 3.26 13.82
N TRP A 175 -21.72 2.45 13.93
CA TRP A 175 -22.64 2.23 12.83
C TRP A 175 -23.28 3.53 12.34
N ASN A 176 -23.81 4.35 13.25
CA ASN A 176 -24.44 5.62 12.90
C ASN A 176 -23.46 6.58 12.22
N ARG A 177 -22.21 6.63 12.69
CA ARG A 177 -21.15 7.42 12.05
C ARG A 177 -20.88 6.96 10.62
N TRP A 178 -20.73 5.64 10.42
CA TRP A 178 -20.52 5.07 9.08
C TRP A 178 -21.69 5.35 8.14
N GLN A 179 -22.93 5.20 8.60
CA GLN A 179 -24.10 5.49 7.78
C GLN A 179 -24.20 6.98 7.46
N GLN A 180 -23.89 7.87 8.39
CA GLN A 180 -23.84 9.32 8.12
C GLN A 180 -22.80 9.66 7.04
N TRP A 181 -21.62 9.05 7.07
CA TRP A 181 -20.62 9.18 6.01
C TRP A 181 -21.14 8.68 4.66
N ILE A 182 -21.74 7.47 4.65
CA ILE A 182 -22.34 6.89 3.45
C ILE A 182 -23.53 7.70 2.93
N GLU A 183 -24.24 8.48 3.74
CA GLU A 183 -25.42 9.24 3.30
C GLU A 183 -25.12 10.70 2.90
N THR A 184 -23.96 11.24 3.29
CA THR A 184 -23.62 12.65 3.05
C THR A 184 -22.90 12.84 1.70
N ASP A 185 -23.66 13.23 0.67
CA ASP A 185 -23.14 13.38 -0.70
C ASP A 185 -21.94 14.33 -0.81
N GLU A 186 -21.91 15.42 -0.04
CA GLU A 186 -20.84 16.43 -0.14
C GLU A 186 -19.48 15.93 0.39
N LEU A 187 -19.44 14.80 1.10
CA LEU A 187 -18.17 14.18 1.51
C LEU A 187 -17.51 13.44 0.36
N TRP A 188 -18.28 12.82 -0.52
CA TRP A 188 -17.73 11.91 -1.53
C TRP A 188 -17.09 12.66 -2.71
N PRO A 189 -15.99 12.15 -3.27
CA PRO A 189 -15.44 12.68 -4.51
C PRO A 189 -16.37 12.41 -5.71
N GLU A 190 -16.19 13.15 -6.79
CA GLU A 190 -16.98 12.96 -8.02
C GLU A 190 -16.36 11.94 -9.00
N TYR A 191 -15.07 11.61 -8.82
CA TYR A 191 -14.30 10.75 -9.70
C TYR A 191 -13.44 9.77 -8.90
N ALA A 192 -13.15 8.62 -9.52
CA ALA A 192 -12.19 7.65 -9.05
C ALA A 192 -10.92 7.75 -9.89
N THR A 193 -9.81 7.22 -9.39
CA THR A 193 -8.50 7.24 -10.04
C THR A 193 -7.81 5.90 -9.85
N MET A 194 -6.71 5.68 -10.58
CA MET A 194 -5.72 4.71 -10.11
C MET A 194 -5.22 5.11 -8.73
N ILE A 195 -5.08 4.14 -7.83
CA ILE A 195 -4.52 4.31 -6.48
C ILE A 195 -3.53 3.19 -6.17
N HIS A 196 -2.66 3.43 -5.19
CA HIS A 196 -1.77 2.42 -4.63
C HIS A 196 -2.54 1.43 -3.74
N GLY A 197 -3.48 1.92 -2.94
CA GLY A 197 -4.40 1.10 -2.12
C GLY A 197 -3.85 0.71 -0.75
N ASP A 198 -2.53 0.56 -0.61
CA ASP A 198 -1.85 0.29 0.67
C ASP A 198 -0.68 1.24 0.94
N LEU A 199 -0.92 2.55 0.79
CA LEU A 199 0.15 3.54 0.90
C LEU A 199 0.44 3.91 2.37
N HIS A 200 1.65 3.56 2.82
CA HIS A 200 2.16 3.92 4.15
C HIS A 200 3.70 4.03 4.13
N PRO A 201 4.36 4.55 5.19
CA PRO A 201 5.81 4.80 5.20
C PRO A 201 6.71 3.59 4.86
N GLY A 202 6.21 2.36 5.01
CA GLY A 202 6.91 1.14 4.61
C GLY A 202 6.96 0.90 3.11
N HIS A 203 6.03 1.51 2.37
CA HIS A 203 5.89 1.38 0.92
C HIS A 203 6.36 2.61 0.15
N ILE A 204 6.78 3.66 0.87
CA ILE A 204 7.28 4.91 0.29
C ILE A 204 8.81 4.90 0.34
N MET A 205 9.45 4.88 -0.83
CA MET A 205 10.90 4.96 -0.95
C MET A 205 11.34 6.42 -0.90
N VAL A 206 12.38 6.71 -0.12
CA VAL A 206 12.94 8.06 0.05
C VAL A 206 14.45 8.10 -0.15
N ASP A 207 14.94 9.20 -0.69
CA ASP A 207 16.37 9.51 -0.74
C ASP A 207 16.87 10.13 0.58
N TYR A 208 18.14 10.55 0.59
CA TYR A 208 18.79 11.14 1.77
C TYR A 208 18.16 12.47 2.22
N ASP A 209 17.55 13.22 1.30
CA ASP A 209 16.91 14.51 1.56
C ASP A 209 15.39 14.35 1.84
N ALA A 210 14.94 13.11 2.08
CA ALA A 210 13.57 12.71 2.29
C ALA A 210 12.64 12.95 1.08
N ASN A 211 13.17 13.07 -0.13
CA ASN A 211 12.35 13.11 -1.33
C ASN A 211 11.81 11.71 -1.62
N VAL A 212 10.52 11.60 -1.91
CA VAL A 212 9.91 10.35 -2.39
C VAL A 212 10.43 10.05 -3.79
N THR A 213 11.05 8.89 -3.95
CA THR A 213 11.66 8.44 -5.21
C THR A 213 10.83 7.38 -5.93
N GLY A 214 10.01 6.64 -5.18
CA GLY A 214 9.21 5.55 -5.73
C GLY A 214 8.34 4.86 -4.70
N LEU A 215 7.51 3.95 -5.17
CA LEU A 215 6.56 3.20 -4.35
C LEU A 215 6.70 1.69 -4.61
N ILE A 216 6.52 0.89 -3.58
CA ILE A 216 6.60 -0.58 -3.62
C ILE A 216 5.33 -1.22 -3.06
N ASP A 217 5.16 -2.52 -3.35
CA ASP A 217 4.04 -3.35 -2.87
C ASP A 217 2.67 -2.93 -3.45
N TRP A 218 2.45 -3.31 -4.71
CA TRP A 218 1.31 -2.88 -5.52
C TRP A 218 0.18 -3.92 -5.54
N THR A 219 0.06 -4.76 -4.52
CA THR A 219 -0.96 -5.83 -4.49
C THR A 219 -2.38 -5.28 -4.43
N GLU A 220 -2.57 -4.16 -3.73
CA GLU A 220 -3.86 -3.50 -3.52
C GLU A 220 -4.19 -2.42 -4.56
N ALA A 221 -3.34 -2.28 -5.57
CA ALA A 221 -3.50 -1.28 -6.62
C ALA A 221 -4.80 -1.51 -7.40
N THR A 222 -5.60 -0.47 -7.53
CA THR A 222 -6.90 -0.56 -8.22
C THR A 222 -7.34 0.82 -8.70
N HIS A 223 -8.45 0.85 -9.43
CA HIS A 223 -9.21 2.06 -9.70
C HIS A 223 -10.24 2.30 -8.60
N SER A 224 -10.08 3.35 -7.79
CA SER A 224 -10.94 3.62 -6.63
C SER A 224 -10.92 5.09 -6.21
N ASP A 225 -11.48 5.38 -5.04
CA ASP A 225 -11.43 6.68 -4.39
C ASP A 225 -9.98 7.10 -4.08
N PRO A 226 -9.49 8.24 -4.59
CA PRO A 226 -8.11 8.72 -4.36
C PRO A 226 -7.79 8.93 -2.87
N SER A 227 -8.80 9.09 -2.02
CA SER A 227 -8.66 9.30 -0.57
C SER A 227 -7.99 8.13 0.15
N MET A 228 -8.06 6.92 -0.43
CA MET A 228 -7.44 5.73 0.14
C MET A 228 -5.93 5.92 0.36
N ASP A 229 -5.24 6.58 -0.58
CA ASP A 229 -3.79 6.80 -0.51
C ASP A 229 -3.39 7.90 0.50
N PHE A 230 -4.36 8.66 1.03
CA PHE A 230 -4.12 9.62 2.11
C PHE A 230 -4.33 9.02 3.50
N MET A 231 -4.93 7.83 3.60
CA MET A 231 -5.32 7.24 4.87
C MET A 231 -4.11 6.95 5.77
N GLY A 232 -3.08 6.31 5.20
CA GLY A 232 -1.85 5.99 5.93
C GLY A 232 -1.16 7.26 6.45
N HIS A 233 -1.08 8.30 5.63
CA HIS A 233 -0.48 9.58 6.01
C HIS A 233 -1.23 10.22 7.18
N HIS A 234 -2.56 10.28 7.12
CA HIS A 234 -3.39 10.80 8.22
C HIS A 234 -3.18 10.06 9.53
N ARG A 235 -3.09 8.72 9.52
CA ARG A 235 -2.88 7.96 10.76
C ARG A 235 -1.53 8.19 11.40
N VAL A 236 -0.51 8.42 10.57
CA VAL A 236 0.86 8.56 11.03
C VAL A 236 1.14 9.98 11.51
N PHE A 237 0.61 10.99 10.81
CA PHE A 237 0.94 12.39 11.03
C PHE A 237 -0.23 13.24 11.56
N GLY A 238 -1.40 12.63 11.76
CA GLY A 238 -2.59 13.31 12.26
C GLY A 238 -3.19 14.30 11.26
N GLU A 239 -4.10 15.14 11.74
CA GLU A 239 -4.80 16.12 10.92
C GLU A 239 -3.87 17.17 10.32
N GLU A 240 -2.83 17.60 11.05
CA GLU A 240 -1.88 18.60 10.57
C GLU A 240 -1.09 18.07 9.35
N GLY A 241 -0.57 16.84 9.42
CA GLY A 241 0.11 16.22 8.28
C GLY A 241 -0.84 15.98 7.11
N LEU A 242 -2.09 15.56 7.38
CA LEU A 242 -3.10 15.42 6.33
C LEU A 242 -3.38 16.76 5.61
N GLU A 243 -3.52 17.85 6.34
CA GLU A 243 -3.71 19.19 5.77
C GLU A 243 -2.51 19.62 4.90
N GLN A 244 -1.29 19.37 5.38
CA GLN A 244 -0.07 19.64 4.62
C GLN A 244 -0.05 18.85 3.30
N LEU A 245 -0.35 17.55 3.34
CA LEU A 245 -0.36 16.71 2.14
C LEU A 245 -1.49 17.09 1.16
N ILE A 246 -2.70 17.40 1.63
CA ILE A 246 -3.79 17.88 0.77
C ILE A 246 -3.40 19.20 0.10
N ALA A 247 -2.78 20.13 0.84
CA ALA A 247 -2.34 21.40 0.30
C ALA A 247 -1.23 21.24 -0.75
N ALA A 248 -0.25 20.37 -0.50
CA ALA A 248 0.80 20.04 -1.45
C ALA A 248 0.24 19.34 -2.70
N TYR A 249 -0.64 18.35 -2.53
CA TYR A 249 -1.32 17.63 -3.62
C TYR A 249 -2.09 18.58 -4.53
N LYS A 250 -2.87 19.51 -3.94
CA LYS A 250 -3.56 20.57 -4.69
C LYS A 250 -2.58 21.46 -5.45
N SER A 251 -1.46 21.82 -4.82
CA SER A 251 -0.45 22.72 -5.40
C SER A 251 0.31 22.06 -6.54
N ALA A 252 0.50 20.74 -6.49
CA ALA A 252 1.06 19.92 -7.55
C ALA A 252 0.09 19.67 -8.73
N GLY A 253 -1.17 20.13 -8.63
CA GLY A 253 -2.18 20.00 -9.68
C GLY A 253 -3.22 18.91 -9.42
N GLY A 254 -3.17 18.25 -8.26
CA GLY A 254 -4.15 17.26 -7.85
C GLY A 254 -5.55 17.85 -7.68
N HIS A 255 -6.54 17.08 -8.11
CA HIS A 255 -7.95 17.44 -7.95
C HIS A 255 -8.37 17.28 -6.48
N THR A 256 -8.91 18.34 -5.88
CA THR A 256 -9.42 18.36 -4.50
C THR A 256 -10.85 18.90 -4.47
N TRP A 257 -11.65 18.50 -3.49
CA TRP A 257 -12.99 19.04 -3.26
C TRP A 257 -13.12 19.65 -1.85
N PRO A 258 -14.15 20.48 -1.59
CA PRO A 258 -14.23 21.26 -0.35
C PRO A 258 -14.19 20.46 0.94
N ARG A 259 -14.69 19.21 0.94
CA ARG A 259 -14.76 18.35 2.12
C ARG A 259 -13.84 17.13 2.06
N MET A 260 -12.77 17.22 1.29
CA MET A 260 -11.80 16.14 1.11
C MET A 260 -11.17 15.70 2.43
N LYS A 261 -10.79 16.66 3.29
CA LYS A 261 -10.21 16.35 4.60
C LYS A 261 -11.19 15.56 5.46
N GLU A 262 -12.42 16.05 5.60
CA GLU A 262 -13.47 15.39 6.38
C GLU A 262 -13.76 13.99 5.86
N HIS A 263 -13.82 13.81 4.54
CA HIS A 263 -14.01 12.51 3.93
C HIS A 263 -12.88 11.53 4.23
N ILE A 264 -11.60 11.95 4.14
CA ILE A 264 -10.45 11.10 4.50
C ILE A 264 -10.47 10.72 5.99
N ILE A 265 -10.95 11.61 6.86
CA ILE A 265 -11.11 11.33 8.29
C ILE A 265 -12.21 10.28 8.51
N GLU A 266 -13.37 10.43 7.86
CA GLU A 266 -14.47 9.46 7.97
C GLU A 266 -14.12 8.11 7.34
N LEU A 267 -13.44 8.09 6.19
CA LEU A 267 -12.90 6.89 5.57
C LEU A 267 -11.91 6.16 6.50
N ASN A 268 -11.08 6.91 7.23
CA ASN A 268 -10.24 6.33 8.28
C ASN A 268 -11.02 5.78 9.47
N ALA A 269 -12.15 6.38 9.84
CA ALA A 269 -13.02 5.86 10.90
C ALA A 269 -13.71 4.55 10.49
N VAL A 270 -13.71 4.20 9.20
CA VAL A 270 -14.15 2.90 8.69
C VAL A 270 -13.06 1.82 8.82
N PHE A 271 -11.86 2.13 9.33
CA PHE A 271 -10.79 1.14 9.43
C PHE A 271 -11.13 -0.21 10.10
N PRO A 272 -11.95 -0.25 11.17
CA PRO A 272 -12.39 -1.50 11.78
C PRO A 272 -13.05 -2.48 10.79
N LEU A 273 -13.64 -1.97 9.69
CA LEU A 273 -14.16 -2.77 8.59
C LEU A 273 -13.07 -3.65 7.97
N PHE A 274 -11.90 -3.09 7.63
CA PHE A 274 -10.82 -3.84 6.99
C PHE A 274 -10.20 -4.87 7.94
N ILE A 275 -10.09 -4.55 9.24
CA ILE A 275 -9.65 -5.51 10.26
C ILE A 275 -10.64 -6.69 10.33
N ALA A 276 -11.94 -6.41 10.32
CA ALA A 276 -12.97 -7.44 10.34
C ALA A 276 -12.98 -8.31 9.09
N GLU A 277 -12.78 -7.73 7.91
CA GLU A 277 -12.68 -8.47 6.66
C GLU A 277 -11.45 -9.38 6.66
N PHE A 278 -10.29 -8.87 7.08
CA PHE A 278 -9.10 -9.68 7.25
C PHE A 278 -9.30 -10.82 8.26
N ALA A 279 -10.00 -10.56 9.37
CA ALA A 279 -10.34 -11.61 10.35
C ALA A 279 -11.23 -12.70 9.75
N ILE A 280 -12.23 -12.33 8.93
CA ILE A 280 -13.11 -13.28 8.23
C ILE A 280 -12.32 -14.14 7.25
N GLU A 281 -11.41 -13.54 6.49
CA GLU A 281 -10.64 -14.22 5.45
C GLU A 281 -9.51 -15.09 6.00
N SER A 282 -8.79 -14.61 7.01
CA SER A 282 -7.69 -15.34 7.65
C SER A 282 -8.17 -16.46 8.57
N GLY A 283 -9.34 -16.29 9.20
CA GLY A 283 -9.84 -17.17 10.25
C GLY A 283 -8.98 -17.13 11.53
N GLU A 284 -8.11 -16.13 11.69
CA GLU A 284 -7.22 -16.01 12.82
C GLU A 284 -7.91 -15.37 14.03
N PHE A 285 -7.96 -16.11 15.14
CA PHE A 285 -8.63 -15.68 16.38
C PHE A 285 -8.10 -14.35 16.94
N ALA A 286 -6.81 -14.06 16.77
CA ALA A 286 -6.22 -12.80 17.22
C ALA A 286 -6.82 -11.58 16.49
N TYR A 287 -7.04 -11.71 15.18
CA TYR A 287 -7.66 -10.68 14.36
C TYR A 287 -9.16 -10.60 14.59
N GLU A 288 -9.85 -11.71 14.83
CA GLU A 288 -11.27 -11.69 15.23
C GLU A 288 -11.46 -10.90 16.53
N LYS A 289 -10.63 -11.16 17.55
CA LYS A 289 -10.70 -10.42 18.82
C LYS A 289 -10.41 -8.93 18.62
N MET A 290 -9.42 -8.59 17.80
CA MET A 290 -9.11 -7.20 17.46
C MET A 290 -10.29 -6.54 16.74
N ALA A 291 -10.88 -7.19 15.74
CA ALA A 291 -12.04 -6.69 15.01
C ALA A 291 -13.21 -6.40 15.96
N LYS A 292 -13.58 -7.33 16.85
CA LYS A 292 -14.69 -7.13 17.79
C LYS A 292 -14.47 -5.96 18.74
N LYS A 293 -13.24 -5.77 19.22
CA LYS A 293 -12.88 -4.62 20.04
C LYS A 293 -13.03 -3.31 19.25
N GLU A 294 -12.45 -3.24 18.05
CA GLU A 294 -12.49 -2.04 17.21
C GLU A 294 -13.89 -1.73 16.66
N LEU A 295 -14.77 -2.73 16.55
CA LEU A 295 -16.19 -2.57 16.21
C LEU A 295 -17.06 -2.19 17.43
N GLY A 296 -16.47 -2.09 18.63
CA GLY A 296 -17.16 -1.71 19.86
C GLY A 296 -18.18 -2.74 20.35
N VAL A 297 -18.00 -4.02 20.02
CA VAL A 297 -18.88 -5.12 20.49
C VAL A 297 -18.31 -5.87 21.70
N GLU A 298 -17.00 -5.76 21.95
CA GLU A 298 -16.31 -6.32 23.11
C GLU A 298 -15.34 -5.28 23.71
N GLU A 299 -15.09 -5.36 25.03
CA GLU A 299 -14.12 -4.50 25.76
C GLU A 299 -12.67 -4.99 25.59
#